data_AF-A0AA39VNM8-F1
#
_entry.id   AF-A0AA39VNM8-F1
#
_cell.length_a   1.000
_cell.length_b   1.000
_cell.length_c   1.000
_cell.angle_alpha   90.00
_cell.angle_beta   90.00
_cell.angle_gamma   90.00
#
_symmetry.space_group_name_H-M   'P 1'
#
loop_
_entity.id
_entity.type
_entity.pdbx_description
1 polymer ?
#
loop_
_entity_poly.entity_id
_entity_poly.type
_entity_poly.pdbx_seq_one_letter_code
_entity_poly.pdbx_strand_id
1 'polypeptide(L)'
;MSVEDGYDLPMMTPAGGGQDVLKPKAQWNAQEFEASKWNRKAMHAIMCAMDENQYKLIQNTQIAKAVWDILQVAHEGTEVVKESKLQVLQTQFELLRIGEDECFNDFEIKLMDIVNQSHQLGDPYSDRRVKQKIMRSLPDRFESKVTAIEENSGYMDMKPSEVIGRLLTYESRKAPSTTTPPKKSKGIALKASKDAKEAKHESDEDLALFVKRFNKVMGFKKKKGFGSRGQDLKKKGSFKKF
;
A
#
# COMPACT_ATOMS: atom_id res chain seq x y z
N MET A 1 -0.74 27.38 -17.42
CA MET A 1 -0.74 28.19 -16.19
C MET A 1 -2.15 28.71 -15.94
N SER A 2 -3.05 27.84 -15.48
CA SER A 2 -4.45 28.22 -15.14
C SER A 2 -5.09 27.13 -14.28
N VAL A 3 -4.57 25.90 -14.35
CA VAL A 3 -4.97 24.81 -13.44
C VAL A 3 -4.30 24.96 -12.06
N GLU A 4 -3.05 25.45 -12.01
CA GLU A 4 -2.31 25.68 -10.75
C GLU A 4 -2.72 26.99 -10.06
N ASP A 5 -2.89 28.08 -10.81
CA ASP A 5 -3.23 29.42 -10.28
C ASP A 5 -4.72 29.58 -9.91
N GLY A 6 -5.56 28.60 -10.26
CA GLY A 6 -7.01 28.67 -10.10
C GLY A 6 -7.72 29.33 -11.28
N TYR A 7 -8.90 28.81 -11.63
CA TYR A 7 -9.81 29.46 -12.56
C TYR A 7 -10.89 30.16 -11.74
N ASP A 8 -10.93 31.48 -11.81
CA ASP A 8 -12.03 32.26 -11.27
C ASP A 8 -13.08 32.49 -12.36
N LEU A 9 -14.35 32.44 -11.94
CA LEU A 9 -15.45 32.78 -12.84
C LEU A 9 -15.32 34.26 -13.23
N PRO A 10 -15.40 34.61 -14.53
CA PRO A 10 -15.38 36.00 -14.95
C PRO A 10 -16.53 36.78 -14.31
N MET A 11 -16.19 37.71 -13.43
CA MET A 11 -17.14 38.59 -12.76
C MET A 11 -17.12 39.96 -13.43
N MET A 12 -18.25 40.67 -13.39
CA MET A 12 -18.34 42.05 -13.82
C MET A 12 -19.04 42.87 -12.74
N THR A 13 -18.43 43.97 -12.34
CA THR A 13 -19.06 44.95 -11.46
C THR A 13 -20.05 45.76 -12.29
N PRO A 14 -21.34 45.80 -11.94
CA PRO A 14 -22.32 46.61 -12.66
C PRO A 14 -21.95 48.09 -12.58
N ALA A 15 -22.20 48.86 -13.65
CA ALA A 15 -21.82 50.27 -13.79
C ALA A 15 -22.43 51.24 -12.75
N GLY A 16 -23.18 50.74 -11.76
CA GLY A 16 -23.80 51.50 -10.68
C GLY A 16 -23.22 51.24 -9.28
N GLY A 17 -22.12 50.48 -9.15
CA GLY A 17 -21.55 50.14 -7.84
C GLY A 17 -22.46 49.17 -7.06
N GLY A 18 -22.38 47.89 -7.39
CA GLY A 18 -23.14 46.82 -6.73
C GLY A 18 -22.33 45.53 -6.68
N GLN A 19 -22.86 44.51 -6.02
CA GLN A 19 -22.19 43.20 -5.92
C GLN A 19 -21.81 42.68 -7.31
N ASP A 20 -20.61 42.11 -7.39
CA ASP A 20 -20.08 41.52 -8.61
C ASP A 20 -21.02 40.42 -9.12
N VAL A 21 -21.40 40.50 -10.39
CA VAL A 21 -22.29 39.53 -11.04
C VAL A 21 -21.49 38.73 -12.06
N LEU A 22 -21.86 37.46 -12.26
CA LEU A 22 -21.25 36.63 -13.30
C LEU A 22 -21.39 37.28 -14.68
N LYS A 23 -20.25 37.51 -15.31
CA LYS A 23 -20.17 38.13 -16.64
C LYS A 23 -20.78 37.18 -17.68
N PRO A 24 -21.75 37.63 -18.50
CA PRO A 24 -22.31 36.82 -19.57
C PRO A 24 -21.22 36.30 -20.52
N LYS A 25 -21.31 35.03 -20.93
CA LYS A 25 -20.34 34.38 -21.83
C LYS A 25 -20.06 35.16 -23.12
N ALA A 26 -21.04 35.92 -23.61
CA ALA A 26 -20.90 36.75 -24.80
C ALA A 26 -19.92 37.93 -24.64
N GLN A 27 -19.65 38.35 -23.40
CA GLN A 27 -18.75 39.47 -23.08
C GLN A 27 -17.34 39.00 -22.71
N TRP A 28 -17.10 37.68 -22.75
CA TRP A 28 -15.82 37.11 -22.32
C TRP A 28 -14.70 37.49 -23.28
N ASN A 29 -13.54 37.83 -22.72
CA ASN A 29 -12.33 38.04 -23.49
C ASN A 29 -11.69 36.69 -23.89
N ALA A 30 -10.71 36.71 -24.80
CA ALA A 30 -10.06 35.49 -25.28
C ALA A 30 -9.36 34.68 -24.15
N GLN A 31 -8.85 35.37 -23.12
CA GLN A 31 -8.16 34.76 -21.99
C GLN A 31 -9.12 34.04 -21.04
N GLU A 32 -10.28 34.63 -20.73
CA GLU A 32 -11.37 34.06 -19.93
C GLU A 32 -11.94 32.80 -20.61
N PHE A 33 -12.08 32.82 -21.93
CA PHE A 33 -12.48 31.65 -22.72
C PHE A 33 -11.46 30.52 -22.66
N GLU A 34 -10.18 30.82 -22.85
CA GLU A 34 -9.13 29.79 -22.82
C GLU A 34 -8.97 29.20 -21.40
N ALA A 35 -9.03 30.03 -20.36
CA ALA A 35 -9.01 29.57 -18.96
C ALA A 35 -10.20 28.65 -18.64
N SER A 36 -11.41 29.01 -19.07
CA SER A 36 -12.61 28.18 -18.89
C SER A 36 -12.51 26.83 -19.61
N LYS A 37 -11.90 26.82 -20.80
CA LYS A 37 -11.65 25.60 -21.58
C LYS A 37 -10.67 24.68 -20.85
N TRP A 38 -9.59 25.20 -20.26
CA TRP A 38 -8.66 24.41 -19.45
C TRP A 38 -9.31 23.88 -18.18
N ASN A 39 -10.07 24.71 -17.47
CA ASN A 39 -10.84 24.28 -16.30
C ASN A 39 -11.78 23.10 -16.65
N ARG A 40 -12.51 23.19 -17.77
CA ARG A 40 -13.41 22.12 -18.21
C ARG A 40 -12.68 20.83 -18.56
N LYS A 41 -11.53 20.92 -19.21
CA LYS A 41 -10.68 19.75 -19.51
C LYS A 41 -10.17 19.10 -18.23
N ALA A 42 -9.71 19.89 -17.25
CA ALA A 42 -9.24 19.40 -15.97
C ALA A 42 -10.38 18.74 -15.17
N MET A 43 -11.55 19.38 -15.08
CA MET A 43 -12.75 18.82 -14.47
C MET A 43 -13.12 17.46 -15.08
N HIS A 44 -13.14 17.37 -16.40
CA HIS A 44 -13.46 16.12 -17.09
C HIS A 44 -12.43 15.03 -16.77
N ALA A 45 -11.12 15.35 -16.80
CA ALA A 45 -10.07 14.40 -16.46
C ALA A 45 -10.20 13.87 -15.03
N ILE A 46 -10.48 14.77 -14.07
CA ILE A 46 -10.72 14.41 -12.67
C ILE A 46 -11.96 13.49 -12.57
N MET A 47 -13.10 13.90 -13.13
CA MET A 47 -14.35 13.11 -13.09
C MET A 47 -14.20 11.71 -13.69
N CYS A 48 -13.42 11.55 -14.76
CA CYS A 48 -13.17 10.22 -15.35
C CYS A 48 -12.34 9.28 -14.46
N ALA A 49 -11.55 9.81 -13.55
CA ALA A 49 -10.68 9.03 -12.68
C ALA A 49 -11.34 8.65 -11.33
N MET A 50 -12.50 9.24 -11.02
CA MET A 50 -13.12 9.15 -9.71
C MET A 50 -14.18 8.04 -9.62
N ASP A 51 -14.33 7.49 -8.43
CA ASP A 51 -15.45 6.61 -8.10
C ASP A 51 -16.71 7.40 -7.69
N GLU A 52 -17.84 6.70 -7.53
CA GLU A 52 -19.12 7.31 -7.19
C GLU A 52 -19.12 7.99 -5.81
N ASN A 53 -18.30 7.52 -4.87
CA ASN A 53 -18.22 8.08 -3.52
C ASN A 53 -17.45 9.40 -3.54
N GLN A 54 -16.35 9.45 -4.27
CA GLN A 54 -15.57 10.66 -4.47
C GLN A 54 -16.33 11.70 -5.28
N TYR A 55 -17.15 11.28 -6.26
CA TYR A 55 -17.99 12.20 -7.03
C TYR A 55 -19.02 12.93 -6.14
N LYS A 56 -19.65 12.22 -5.20
CA LYS A 56 -20.62 12.81 -4.25
C LYS A 56 -20.00 13.93 -3.40
N LEU A 57 -18.71 13.83 -3.09
CA LEU A 57 -17.95 14.84 -2.35
C LEU A 57 -17.81 16.17 -3.10
N ILE A 58 -17.71 16.12 -4.43
CA ILE A 58 -17.33 17.28 -5.26
C ILE A 58 -18.44 17.80 -6.18
N GLN A 59 -19.59 17.11 -6.27
CA GLN A 59 -20.65 17.31 -7.26
C GLN A 59 -21.16 18.76 -7.40
N ASN A 60 -21.01 19.59 -6.36
CA ASN A 60 -21.46 20.98 -6.34
C ASN A 60 -20.39 21.99 -6.79
N THR A 61 -19.20 21.52 -7.16
CA THR A 61 -18.03 22.37 -7.46
C THR A 61 -17.77 22.42 -8.97
N GLN A 62 -17.71 23.63 -9.53
CA GLN A 62 -17.50 23.85 -10.98
C GLN A 62 -16.05 24.23 -11.35
N ILE A 63 -15.19 24.40 -10.33
CA ILE A 63 -13.80 24.82 -10.46
C ILE A 63 -12.91 23.61 -10.19
N ALA A 64 -12.11 23.21 -11.19
CA ALA A 64 -11.21 22.07 -11.12
C ALA A 64 -10.23 22.17 -9.95
N LYS A 65 -9.75 23.39 -9.67
CA LYS A 65 -8.84 23.66 -8.54
C LYS A 65 -9.52 23.39 -7.20
N ALA A 66 -10.72 23.90 -6.99
CA ALA A 66 -11.48 23.64 -5.77
C ALA A 66 -11.83 22.15 -5.61
N VAL A 67 -12.17 21.47 -6.70
CA VAL A 67 -12.36 20.01 -6.71
C VAL A 67 -11.09 19.28 -6.26
N TRP A 68 -9.94 19.64 -6.83
CA TRP A 68 -8.65 19.08 -6.48
C TRP A 68 -8.32 19.29 -4.99
N ASP A 69 -8.51 20.51 -4.49
CA ASP A 69 -8.21 20.84 -3.09
C ASP A 69 -9.13 20.07 -2.12
N ILE A 70 -10.42 19.90 -2.44
CA ILE A 70 -11.34 19.05 -1.67
C ILE A 70 -10.87 17.59 -1.66
N LEU A 71 -10.46 17.06 -2.81
CA LEU A 71 -9.98 15.69 -2.91
C LEU A 71 -8.67 15.47 -2.16
N GLN A 72 -7.76 16.44 -2.25
CA GLN A 72 -6.51 16.43 -1.51
C GLN A 72 -6.78 16.38 0.00
N VAL A 73 -7.68 17.22 0.51
CA VAL A 73 -8.09 17.21 1.92
C VAL A 73 -8.81 15.91 2.29
N ALA A 74 -9.65 15.36 1.41
CA ALA A 74 -10.39 14.12 1.68
C ALA A 74 -9.46 12.90 1.78
N HIS A 75 -8.39 12.85 0.99
CA HIS A 75 -7.47 11.71 0.93
C HIS A 75 -6.26 11.85 1.86
N GLU A 76 -5.61 13.02 1.88
CA GLU A 76 -4.40 13.25 2.69
C GLU A 76 -4.76 13.71 4.11
N GLY A 77 -5.93 14.33 4.27
CA GLY A 77 -6.32 15.09 5.45
C GLY A 77 -5.97 16.58 5.32
N THR A 78 -6.35 17.37 6.32
CA THR A 78 -5.89 18.76 6.44
C THR A 78 -4.42 18.81 6.85
N GLU A 79 -3.77 19.97 6.67
CA GLU A 79 -2.37 20.17 7.12
C GLU A 79 -2.20 19.85 8.61
N VAL A 80 -3.19 20.18 9.45
CA VAL A 80 -3.19 19.82 10.89
C VAL A 80 -3.19 18.30 11.09
N VAL A 81 -3.96 17.55 10.28
CA VAL A 81 -3.97 16.09 10.32
C VAL A 81 -2.64 15.51 9.84
N LYS A 82 -2.02 16.09 8.81
CA LYS A 82 -0.68 15.69 8.35
C LYS A 82 0.37 15.88 9.43
N GLU A 83 0.38 17.04 10.07
CA GLU A 83 1.31 17.34 11.17
C GLU A 83 1.11 16.38 12.35
N SER A 84 -0.15 16.09 12.72
CA SER A 84 -0.46 15.10 13.75
C SER A 84 0.04 13.70 13.39
N LYS A 85 -0.15 13.25 12.14
CA LYS A 85 0.38 11.96 11.65
C LYS A 85 1.92 11.93 11.70
N LEU A 86 2.58 13.02 11.30
CA LEU A 86 4.04 13.15 11.39
C LEU A 86 4.55 13.04 12.83
N GLN A 87 3.87 13.67 13.80
CA GLN A 87 4.23 13.56 15.22
C GLN A 87 4.10 12.11 15.74
N VAL A 88 3.05 11.39 15.32
CA VAL A 88 2.88 9.96 15.64
C VAL A 88 4.01 9.14 15.03
N LEU A 89 4.34 9.35 13.75
CA LEU A 89 5.44 8.66 13.07
C LEU A 89 6.80 8.98 13.71
N GLN A 90 7.03 10.22 14.12
CA GLN A 90 8.25 10.60 14.85
C GLN A 90 8.35 9.85 16.18
N THR A 91 7.25 9.77 16.93
CA THR A 91 7.22 9.02 18.20
C THR A 91 7.50 7.54 17.97
N GLN A 92 6.87 6.93 16.95
CA GLN A 92 7.15 5.55 16.57
C GLN A 92 8.61 5.37 16.15
N PHE A 93 9.15 6.29 15.36
CA PHE A 93 10.54 6.28 14.95
C PHE A 93 11.47 6.35 16.16
N GLU A 94 11.21 7.20 17.15
CA GLU A 94 12.06 7.33 18.34
C GLU A 94 12.02 6.07 19.22
N LEU A 95 10.83 5.48 19.39
CA LEU A 95 10.62 4.28 20.20
C LEU A 95 11.02 2.97 19.51
N LEU A 96 11.11 2.94 18.17
CA LEU A 96 11.40 1.72 17.42
C LEU A 96 12.72 1.09 17.86
N ARG A 97 12.69 -0.14 18.35
CA ARG A 97 13.86 -0.94 18.70
C ARG A 97 13.60 -2.39 18.30
N ILE A 98 14.66 -3.16 18.09
CA ILE A 98 14.53 -4.59 17.85
C ILE A 98 14.16 -5.27 19.17
N GLY A 99 13.09 -6.06 19.17
CA GLY A 99 12.75 -6.91 20.31
C GLY A 99 13.78 -8.02 20.58
N GLU A 100 13.69 -8.65 21.76
CA GLU A 100 14.60 -9.76 22.12
C GLU A 100 14.50 -10.92 21.12
N ASP A 101 13.28 -11.31 20.74
CA ASP A 101 12.97 -12.41 19.81
C ASP A 101 12.74 -11.97 18.35
N GLU A 102 12.94 -10.68 18.06
CA GLU A 102 12.69 -10.13 16.73
C GLU A 102 13.94 -10.25 15.84
N CYS A 103 13.76 -10.65 14.57
CA CYS A 103 14.86 -10.64 13.61
C CYS A 103 15.10 -9.24 13.02
N PHE A 104 16.30 -9.00 12.50
CA PHE A 104 16.65 -7.70 11.92
C PHE A 104 15.77 -7.35 10.71
N ASN A 105 15.35 -8.33 9.93
CA ASN A 105 14.49 -8.12 8.77
C ASN A 105 13.10 -7.56 9.17
N ASP A 106 12.52 -8.03 10.28
CA ASP A 106 11.22 -7.51 10.76
C ASP A 106 11.35 -6.06 11.21
N PHE A 107 12.48 -5.71 11.85
CA PHE A 107 12.81 -4.33 12.21
C PHE A 107 13.01 -3.45 10.98
N GLU A 108 13.72 -3.94 9.96
CA GLU A 108 13.95 -3.21 8.71
C GLU A 108 12.62 -2.85 8.04
N ILE A 109 11.69 -3.81 7.95
CA ILE A 109 10.36 -3.58 7.36
C ILE A 109 9.63 -2.46 8.11
N LYS A 110 9.60 -2.52 9.46
CA LYS A 110 8.95 -1.47 10.28
C LYS A 110 9.63 -0.12 10.13
N LEU A 111 10.96 -0.08 10.08
CA LEU A 111 11.71 1.16 9.89
C LEU A 111 11.41 1.79 8.53
N MET A 112 11.42 0.98 7.46
CA MET A 112 11.14 1.47 6.11
C MET A 112 9.70 1.94 5.95
N ASP A 113 8.75 1.27 6.60
CA ASP A 113 7.36 1.71 6.63
C ASP A 113 7.22 3.13 7.21
N ILE A 114 7.84 3.39 8.37
CA ILE A 114 7.85 4.72 9.00
C ILE A 114 8.54 5.76 8.12
N VAL A 115 9.71 5.44 7.55
CA VAL A 115 10.47 6.37 6.70
C VAL A 115 9.68 6.72 5.44
N ASN A 116 9.04 5.73 4.81
CA ASN A 116 8.24 5.92 3.60
C ASN A 116 6.96 6.71 3.87
N GLN A 117 6.26 6.45 4.98
CA GLN A 117 5.08 7.22 5.36
C GLN A 117 5.44 8.68 5.64
N SER A 118 6.56 8.95 6.32
CA SER A 118 7.04 10.31 6.56
C SER A 118 7.40 11.03 5.26
N HIS A 119 8.06 10.34 4.33
CA HIS A 119 8.35 10.87 3.00
C HIS A 119 7.07 11.24 2.24
N GLN A 120 6.03 10.40 2.28
CA GLN A 120 4.74 10.65 1.64
C GLN A 120 4.00 11.86 2.25
N LEU A 121 4.22 12.14 3.53
CA LEU A 121 3.66 13.31 4.23
C LEU A 121 4.50 14.59 4.04
N GLY A 122 5.59 14.53 3.27
CA GLY A 122 6.42 15.69 2.93
C GLY A 122 7.60 15.96 3.88
N ASP A 123 7.86 15.09 4.87
CA ASP A 123 9.02 15.21 5.78
C ASP A 123 9.94 13.98 5.67
N PRO A 124 10.81 13.92 4.65
CA PRO A 124 11.69 12.78 4.45
C PRO A 124 12.83 12.71 5.48
N TYR A 125 13.04 11.54 6.06
CA TYR A 125 14.20 11.30 6.92
C TYR A 125 15.51 11.34 6.12
N SER A 126 16.51 12.06 6.62
CA SER A 126 17.87 12.01 6.06
C SER A 126 18.54 10.64 6.27
N ASP A 127 19.36 10.22 5.30
CA ASP A 127 20.16 9.00 5.38
C ASP A 127 20.95 8.89 6.69
N ARG A 128 21.53 10.01 7.14
CA ARG A 128 22.25 10.09 8.42
C ARG A 128 21.34 9.72 9.60
N ARG A 129 20.12 10.27 9.65
CA ARG A 129 19.15 10.02 10.73
C ARG A 129 18.70 8.56 10.73
N VAL A 130 18.46 7.98 9.55
CA VAL A 130 18.10 6.56 9.40
C VAL A 130 19.26 5.65 9.86
N LYS A 131 20.50 5.91 9.42
CA LYS A 131 21.68 5.14 9.85
C LYS A 131 21.87 5.18 11.36
N GLN A 132 21.85 6.37 11.95
CA GLN A 132 21.99 6.52 13.41
C GLN A 132 20.86 5.80 14.15
N LYS A 133 19.64 5.84 13.61
CA LYS A 133 18.52 5.11 14.18
C LYS A 133 18.76 3.60 14.15
N ILE A 134 19.19 3.04 13.02
CA ILE A 134 19.52 1.62 12.91
C ILE A 134 20.54 1.23 13.98
N MET A 135 21.68 1.93 14.04
CA MET A 135 22.77 1.60 14.97
C MET A 135 22.32 1.67 16.44
N ARG A 136 21.54 2.69 16.81
CA ARG A 136 21.04 2.86 18.18
C ARG A 136 19.95 1.87 18.58
N SER A 137 19.31 1.21 17.62
CA SER A 137 18.13 0.35 17.84
C SER A 137 18.48 -1.13 17.91
N LEU A 138 19.73 -1.47 17.58
CA LEU A 138 20.26 -2.82 17.61
C LEU A 138 20.45 -3.30 19.07
N PRO A 139 20.14 -4.56 19.37
CA PRO A 139 20.39 -5.17 20.67
C PRO A 139 21.86 -5.61 20.82
N ASP A 140 22.30 -5.85 22.05
CA ASP A 140 23.70 -6.17 22.42
C ASP A 140 24.29 -7.34 21.62
N ARG A 141 23.47 -8.27 21.13
CA ARG A 141 23.92 -9.36 20.24
C ARG A 141 24.57 -8.86 18.93
N PHE A 142 24.35 -7.61 18.53
CA PHE A 142 24.98 -6.96 17.38
C PHE A 142 26.18 -6.08 17.75
N GLU A 143 26.52 -5.90 19.02
CA GLU A 143 27.55 -4.96 19.50
C GLU A 143 28.88 -5.11 18.75
N SER A 144 29.37 -6.36 18.61
CA SER A 144 30.61 -6.64 17.89
C SER A 144 30.59 -6.17 16.42
N LYS A 145 29.41 -6.19 15.78
CA LYS A 145 29.22 -5.74 14.39
C LYS A 145 29.03 -4.24 14.32
N VAL A 146 28.35 -3.65 15.31
CA VAL A 146 28.16 -2.21 15.45
C VAL A 146 29.51 -1.51 15.53
N THR A 147 30.37 -1.93 16.47
CA THR A 147 31.72 -1.38 16.63
C THR A 147 32.54 -1.45 15.34
N ALA A 148 32.54 -2.62 14.68
CA ALA A 148 33.25 -2.79 13.41
C ALA A 148 32.72 -1.92 12.25
N ILE A 149 31.43 -1.55 12.28
CA ILE A 149 30.84 -0.63 11.30
C ILE A 149 31.19 0.82 11.65
N GLU A 150 31.16 1.20 12.92
CA GLU A 150 31.44 2.56 13.39
C GLU A 150 32.93 2.94 13.25
N GLU A 151 33.83 2.00 13.50
CA GLU A 151 35.28 2.17 13.31
C GLU A 151 35.69 2.25 11.82
N ASN A 152 34.80 1.86 10.91
CA ASN A 152 35.06 1.96 9.50
C ASN A 152 35.02 3.44 9.07
N SER A 153 36.14 3.95 8.55
CA SER A 153 36.29 5.33 8.09
C SER A 153 35.26 5.78 7.05
N GLY A 154 34.63 4.84 6.33
CA GLY A 154 33.56 5.12 5.37
C GLY A 154 32.14 5.22 5.96
N TYR A 155 31.92 5.04 7.27
CA TYR A 155 30.57 4.99 7.86
C TYR A 155 29.72 6.23 7.64
N MET A 156 30.35 7.40 7.68
CA MET A 156 29.64 8.66 7.46
C MET A 156 29.07 8.77 6.04
N ASP A 157 29.74 8.18 5.05
CA ASP A 157 29.38 8.23 3.64
C ASP A 157 28.57 7.02 3.15
N MET A 158 28.53 5.93 3.92
CA MET A 158 27.74 4.75 3.60
C MET A 158 26.25 5.09 3.46
N LYS A 159 25.55 4.45 2.52
CA LYS A 159 24.08 4.56 2.42
C LYS A 159 23.41 3.69 3.48
N PRO A 160 22.18 4.02 3.93
CA PRO A 160 21.43 3.18 4.86
C PRO A 160 21.28 1.72 4.37
N SER A 161 21.07 1.52 3.07
CA SER A 161 20.96 0.20 2.45
C SER A 161 22.21 -0.66 2.59
N GLU A 162 23.40 -0.04 2.60
CA GLU A 162 24.66 -0.76 2.80
C GLU A 162 24.81 -1.23 4.25
N VAL A 163 24.44 -0.37 5.21
CA VAL A 163 24.44 -0.72 6.64
C VAL A 163 23.46 -1.88 6.89
N ILE A 164 22.25 -1.79 6.33
CA ILE A 164 21.24 -2.84 6.38
C ILE A 164 21.77 -4.15 5.80
N GLY A 165 22.37 -4.13 4.59
CA GLY A 165 22.92 -5.32 3.96
C GLY A 165 24.02 -6.00 4.80
N ARG A 166 24.87 -5.20 5.45
CA ARG A 166 25.92 -5.70 6.36
C ARG A 166 25.33 -6.34 7.62
N LEU A 167 24.22 -5.81 8.16
CA LEU A 167 23.53 -6.32 9.33
C LEU A 167 22.73 -7.60 9.02
N LEU A 168 22.01 -7.64 7.89
CA LEU A 168 21.34 -8.86 7.40
C LEU A 168 22.33 -10.01 7.16
N THR A 169 23.46 -9.71 6.54
CA THR A 169 24.52 -10.71 6.29
C THR A 169 25.11 -11.22 7.61
N TYR A 170 25.25 -10.34 8.60
CA TYR A 170 25.74 -10.72 9.92
C TYR A 170 24.75 -11.64 10.63
N GLU A 171 23.47 -11.29 10.68
CA GLU A 171 22.42 -12.12 11.28
C GLU A 171 22.34 -13.50 10.61
N SER A 172 22.40 -13.54 9.27
CA SER A 172 22.39 -14.79 8.49
C SER A 172 23.57 -15.72 8.83
N ARG A 173 24.75 -15.15 9.15
CA ARG A 173 25.94 -15.92 9.56
C ARG A 173 25.92 -16.28 11.04
N LYS A 174 25.33 -15.43 11.88
CA LYS A 174 25.16 -15.62 13.33
C LYS A 174 23.96 -16.49 13.69
N ALA A 175 23.29 -17.12 12.72
CA ALA A 175 22.35 -18.19 12.96
C ALA A 175 23.08 -19.56 13.00
N PRO A 176 23.63 -20.02 14.16
CA PRO A 176 23.77 -21.43 14.43
C PRO A 176 22.40 -22.00 14.84
N SER A 177 22.27 -23.31 14.71
CA SER A 177 21.17 -24.24 15.09
C SER A 177 20.51 -24.12 16.47
N THR A 178 20.42 -22.95 17.09
CA THR A 178 19.79 -22.70 18.40
C THR A 178 19.10 -21.33 18.33
N THR A 179 17.86 -21.18 17.88
CA THR A 179 16.64 -21.30 18.70
C THR A 179 15.43 -21.32 17.77
N THR A 180 15.25 -22.41 17.04
CA THR A 180 13.96 -22.94 16.58
C THR A 180 14.24 -24.40 16.22
N PRO A 181 13.39 -25.39 16.59
CA PRO A 181 13.56 -26.73 16.06
C PRO A 181 13.50 -26.64 14.54
N PRO A 182 14.47 -27.21 13.79
CA PRO A 182 14.45 -27.16 12.35
C PRO A 182 13.15 -27.79 11.86
N LYS A 183 12.27 -26.99 11.24
CA LYS A 183 11.24 -27.54 10.38
C LYS A 183 12.00 -28.31 9.31
N LYS A 184 12.06 -29.64 9.46
CA LYS A 184 12.69 -30.57 8.53
C LYS A 184 12.22 -30.22 7.11
N SER A 185 13.05 -29.50 6.36
CA SER A 185 12.87 -29.41 4.93
C SER A 185 13.17 -30.80 4.41
N LYS A 186 12.11 -31.54 4.04
CA LYS A 186 12.27 -32.76 3.27
C LYS A 186 12.93 -32.32 1.97
N GLY A 187 14.22 -32.61 1.81
CA GLY A 187 14.95 -32.34 0.59
C GLY A 187 14.20 -32.93 -0.59
N ILE A 188 13.81 -32.07 -1.54
CA ILE A 188 13.31 -32.52 -2.83
C ILE A 188 14.56 -32.72 -3.68
N ALA A 189 14.98 -33.98 -3.80
CA ALA A 189 16.04 -34.36 -4.71
C ALA A 189 15.54 -34.12 -6.15
N LEU A 190 16.20 -33.20 -6.85
CA LEU A 190 15.88 -32.83 -8.23
C LEU A 190 16.53 -33.89 -9.15
N LYS A 191 15.74 -34.85 -9.61
CA LYS A 191 16.17 -35.79 -10.66
C LYS A 191 16.08 -35.09 -12.00
N ALA A 192 17.23 -34.79 -12.59
CA ALA A 192 17.33 -34.36 -13.98
C ALA A 192 17.06 -35.55 -14.90
N SER A 193 15.98 -35.47 -15.67
CA SER A 193 15.80 -36.23 -16.90
C SER A 193 15.62 -35.24 -18.04
N LYS A 194 16.57 -35.33 -18.96
CA LYS A 194 16.67 -34.59 -20.22
C LYS A 194 15.57 -35.09 -21.14
N ASP A 195 14.67 -34.22 -21.58
CA ASP A 195 14.32 -34.05 -23.00
C ASP A 195 13.26 -32.96 -23.20
N ALA A 196 13.41 -32.23 -24.30
CA ALA A 196 12.62 -31.08 -24.68
C ALA A 196 11.24 -31.46 -25.25
N LYS A 197 10.20 -30.68 -24.89
CA LYS A 197 9.21 -30.07 -25.82
C LYS A 197 8.09 -29.35 -25.06
N GLU A 198 7.70 -28.19 -25.57
CA GLU A 198 6.57 -27.37 -25.12
C GLU A 198 5.21 -28.04 -25.38
N ALA A 199 4.27 -27.82 -24.45
CA ALA A 199 2.90 -27.33 -24.67
C ALA A 199 1.88 -27.90 -23.66
N LYS A 200 0.94 -27.04 -23.28
CA LYS A 200 -0.09 -27.16 -22.24
C LYS A 200 -0.98 -28.41 -22.34
N HIS A 201 -1.16 -29.09 -21.21
CA HIS A 201 -2.45 -29.65 -20.77
C HIS A 201 -2.40 -29.84 -19.25
N GLU A 202 -3.05 -28.94 -18.50
CA GLU A 202 -3.17 -29.04 -17.05
C GLU A 202 -4.14 -30.19 -16.74
N SER A 203 -3.65 -31.28 -16.14
CA SER A 203 -4.45 -32.45 -15.87
C SER A 203 -5.36 -32.19 -14.67
N ASP A 204 -6.66 -32.54 -14.78
CA ASP A 204 -7.63 -32.42 -13.67
C ASP A 204 -7.19 -33.18 -12.40
N GLU A 205 -6.24 -34.12 -12.53
CA GLU A 205 -5.64 -34.84 -11.41
C GLU A 205 -4.76 -33.93 -10.54
N ASP A 206 -4.07 -32.95 -11.13
CA ASP A 206 -3.25 -31.98 -10.40
C ASP A 206 -4.12 -30.98 -9.63
N LEU A 207 -5.23 -30.55 -10.22
CA LEU A 207 -6.22 -29.70 -9.55
C LEU A 207 -6.88 -30.45 -8.38
N ALA A 208 -7.21 -31.73 -8.57
CA ALA A 208 -7.76 -32.56 -7.51
C ALA A 208 -6.77 -32.75 -6.34
N LEU A 209 -5.47 -32.92 -6.65
CA LEU A 209 -4.41 -33.00 -5.63
C LEU A 209 -4.19 -31.66 -4.92
N PHE A 210 -4.31 -30.55 -5.65
CA PHE A 210 -4.25 -29.20 -5.10
C PHE A 210 -5.40 -28.91 -4.14
N VAL A 211 -6.65 -29.20 -4.55
CA VAL A 211 -7.86 -29.05 -3.72
C VAL A 211 -7.80 -29.97 -2.49
N LYS A 212 -7.27 -31.18 -2.64
CA LYS A 212 -7.12 -32.14 -1.53
C LYS A 212 -6.05 -31.70 -0.52
N ARG A 213 -4.97 -31.05 -0.97
CA ARG A 213 -3.99 -30.39 -0.08
C ARG A 213 -4.57 -29.14 0.58
N PHE A 214 -5.32 -28.33 -0.17
CA PHE A 214 -5.93 -27.10 0.33
C PHE A 214 -6.95 -27.37 1.43
N ASN A 215 -7.85 -28.34 1.24
CA ASN A 215 -8.83 -28.74 2.25
C ASN A 215 -8.17 -29.34 3.52
N LYS A 216 -6.97 -29.90 3.39
CA LYS A 216 -6.20 -30.43 4.52
C LYS A 216 -5.53 -29.31 5.34
N VAL A 217 -5.10 -28.23 4.68
CA VAL A 217 -4.52 -27.05 5.33
C VAL A 217 -5.59 -26.18 6.00
N MET A 218 -6.77 -26.06 5.37
CA MET A 218 -7.89 -25.26 5.89
C MET A 218 -8.73 -25.98 6.97
N GLY A 219 -8.37 -27.21 7.37
CA GLY A 219 -9.01 -27.87 8.51
C GLY A 219 -10.51 -28.16 8.36
N PHE A 220 -11.05 -28.23 7.14
CA PHE A 220 -12.44 -28.60 6.90
C PHE A 220 -12.68 -30.05 7.30
N LYS A 221 -13.06 -30.27 8.56
CA LYS A 221 -13.57 -31.54 9.07
C LYS A 221 -14.85 -31.89 8.30
N LYS A 222 -14.73 -32.82 7.36
CA LYS A 222 -15.87 -33.52 6.76
C LYS A 222 -16.61 -34.26 7.88
N LYS A 223 -17.78 -33.75 8.31
CA LYS A 223 -18.73 -34.51 9.15
C LYS A 223 -19.17 -35.75 8.37
N LYS A 224 -18.71 -36.93 8.79
CA LYS A 224 -19.38 -38.25 8.59
C LYS A 224 -20.21 -38.47 9.87
N GLY A 225 -21.47 -38.86 9.90
CA GLY A 225 -22.47 -39.24 8.90
C GLY A 225 -23.65 -39.84 9.68
N PHE A 226 -24.85 -39.81 9.10
CA PHE A 226 -26.00 -40.68 9.40
C PHE A 226 -26.74 -40.73 8.06
N GLY A 227 -27.06 -41.83 7.40
CA GLY A 227 -27.19 -43.22 7.80
C GLY A 227 -28.32 -43.72 6.89
N SER A 228 -27.98 -44.53 5.88
CA SER A 228 -28.97 -45.05 4.93
C SER A 228 -29.85 -46.09 5.62
N ARG A 229 -31.17 -45.96 5.51
CA ARG A 229 -32.12 -47.06 5.57
C ARG A 229 -33.29 -46.74 4.65
N GLY A 230 -33.36 -47.45 3.54
CA GLY A 230 -34.55 -47.48 2.70
C GLY A 230 -35.69 -48.19 3.44
N GLN A 231 -36.91 -47.68 3.24
CA GLN A 231 -38.10 -48.50 3.15
C GLN A 231 -38.99 -47.96 2.02
N ASP A 232 -39.30 -48.89 1.14
CA ASP A 232 -40.26 -48.86 0.05
C ASP A 232 -41.67 -48.53 0.57
N LEU A 233 -42.46 -47.74 -0.18
CA LEU A 233 -43.95 -47.79 -0.21
C LEU A 233 -44.52 -46.84 -1.29
N LYS A 234 -44.76 -47.40 -2.47
CA LYS A 234 -45.92 -47.27 -3.38
C LYS A 234 -46.69 -45.92 -3.50
N LYS A 235 -46.72 -45.44 -4.77
CA LYS A 235 -47.90 -45.01 -5.59
C LYS A 235 -48.76 -43.79 -5.15
N LYS A 236 -48.76 -42.72 -5.97
CA LYS A 236 -49.84 -42.21 -6.88
C LYS A 236 -49.90 -40.66 -6.95
N GLY A 237 -50.13 -40.14 -8.18
CA GLY A 237 -50.79 -38.86 -8.49
C GLY A 237 -49.84 -37.67 -8.77
N SER A 238 -49.62 -37.27 -10.04
CA SER A 238 -50.41 -36.37 -10.91
C SER A 238 -50.27 -34.86 -10.62
N PHE A 239 -49.72 -34.13 -11.62
CA PHE A 239 -50.04 -32.75 -12.07
C PHE A 239 -49.94 -31.58 -11.05
N LYS A 240 -49.66 -30.31 -11.35
CA LYS A 240 -49.49 -29.48 -12.55
C LYS A 240 -48.74 -28.20 -12.13
N LYS A 241 -48.09 -27.53 -13.09
CA LYS A 241 -47.65 -26.12 -13.01
C LYS A 241 -48.78 -25.18 -12.61
N PHE A 242 -48.43 -24.14 -11.85
CA PHE A 242 -48.73 -22.75 -12.20
C PHE A 242 -47.48 -21.92 -11.97
#